data_AF-A0A538N7K5-F1
#
_entry.id   AF-A0A538N7K5-F1
#
_cell.length_a   1.000
_cell.length_b   1.000
_cell.length_c   1.000
_cell.angle_alpha   90.00
_cell.angle_beta   90.00
_cell.angle_gamma   90.00
#
_symmetry.space_group_name_H-M   'P 1'
#
loop_
_entity.id
_entity.type
_entity.pdbx_description
1 polymer ?
#
loop_
_entity_poly.entity_id
_entity_poly.type
_entity_poly.pdbx_seq_one_letter_code
_entity_poly.pdbx_strand_id
1 'polypeptide(L)'
;MLLNALLGVVPKGYTPTSQQHQAQFAERVVTVDIWEYQAQVVLSRSDGTGAGQLIAEVHTPGNLITGTPCQITEQFWRMEGNCEVITVGTARVGVVTEPTGADRRLDQWAGYRYPDGTVVYLAQARRADDNSVPLPALPFEVPQLAALATDKRFDLR
;
A
#
# COMPACT_ATOMS: atom_id res chain seq x y z
N MET A 1 -12.83 7.91 4.65
CA MET A 1 -11.59 8.65 4.36
C MET A 1 -10.42 7.67 4.44
N LEU A 2 -9.54 7.66 3.43
CA LEU A 2 -8.45 6.67 3.31
C LEU A 2 -7.51 6.63 4.52
N LEU A 3 -7.15 7.79 5.07
CA LEU A 3 -6.31 7.86 6.27
C LEU A 3 -6.95 7.16 7.49
N ASN A 4 -8.26 7.30 7.69
CA ASN A 4 -8.95 6.62 8.79
C ASN A 4 -8.96 5.09 8.61
N ALA A 5 -9.05 4.61 7.36
CA ALA A 5 -8.92 3.19 7.05
C ALA A 5 -7.51 2.69 7.40
N LEU A 6 -6.48 3.44 7.02
CA LEU A 6 -5.08 3.10 7.31
C LEU A 6 -4.76 3.12 8.81
N LEU A 7 -5.27 4.12 9.55
CA LEU A 7 -5.15 4.17 11.01
C LEU A 7 -5.88 3.00 11.69
N GLY A 8 -7.03 2.60 11.15
CA GLY A 8 -7.83 1.48 11.68
C GLY A 8 -7.21 0.09 11.49
N VAL A 9 -6.11 -0.02 10.75
CA VAL A 9 -5.37 -1.29 10.56
C VAL A 9 -4.05 -1.32 11.31
N VAL A 10 -3.63 -0.21 11.94
CA VAL A 10 -2.35 -0.14 12.65
C VAL A 10 -2.23 -1.29 13.65
N PRO A 11 -1.19 -2.14 13.54
CA PRO A 11 -1.08 -3.32 14.37
C PRO A 11 -0.79 -2.95 15.83
N LYS A 12 -1.19 -3.81 16.75
CA LYS A 12 -0.90 -3.64 18.18
C LYS A 12 0.61 -3.54 18.42
N GLY A 13 1.02 -2.67 19.34
CA GLY A 13 2.44 -2.43 19.65
C GLY A 13 3.09 -1.32 18.81
N TYR A 14 2.34 -0.71 17.89
CA TYR A 14 2.73 0.47 17.14
C TYR A 14 1.85 1.66 17.48
N THR A 15 2.46 2.84 17.51
CA THR A 15 1.81 4.12 17.71
C THR A 15 2.02 4.99 16.47
N PRO A 16 0.94 5.50 15.85
CA PRO A 16 1.05 6.51 14.79
C PRO A 16 1.68 7.80 15.34
N THR A 17 2.75 8.29 14.71
CA THR A 17 3.45 9.50 15.17
C THR A 17 3.41 10.65 14.15
N SER A 18 3.18 10.33 12.88
CA SER A 18 2.94 11.31 11.81
C SER A 18 1.97 10.73 10.80
N GLN A 19 1.16 11.60 10.19
CA GLN A 19 0.08 11.23 9.28
C GLN A 19 0.00 12.23 8.14
N GLN A 20 -0.10 11.72 6.92
CA GLN A 20 -0.29 12.53 5.72
C GLN A 20 -1.36 11.88 4.85
N HIS A 21 -2.08 12.71 4.11
CA HIS A 21 -3.02 12.24 3.11
C HIS A 21 -3.14 13.28 2.00
N GLN A 22 -3.38 12.79 0.79
CA GLN A 22 -3.60 13.60 -0.38
C GLN A 22 -4.69 12.98 -1.25
N ALA A 23 -5.36 13.84 -2.01
CA ALA A 23 -6.25 13.46 -3.08
C ALA A 23 -5.87 14.31 -4.28
N GLN A 24 -5.70 13.68 -5.43
CA GLN A 24 -5.35 14.38 -6.66
C GLN A 24 -6.12 13.84 -7.85
N PHE A 25 -6.46 14.74 -8.76
CA PHE A 25 -6.90 14.36 -10.10
C PHE A 25 -5.68 13.79 -10.83
N ALA A 26 -5.75 12.51 -11.22
CA ALA A 26 -4.67 11.84 -11.92
C ALA A 26 -4.75 12.13 -13.42
N GLU A 27 -5.88 11.81 -14.03
CA GLU A 27 -6.12 12.01 -15.46
C GLU A 27 -7.60 11.87 -15.82
N ARG A 28 -7.93 12.12 -17.09
CA ARG A 28 -9.24 11.78 -17.66
C ARG A 28 -9.08 10.69 -18.70
N VAL A 29 -9.70 9.54 -18.45
CA VAL A 29 -9.74 8.42 -19.39
C VAL A 29 -11.08 8.47 -20.11
N VAL A 30 -11.04 8.82 -21.40
CA VAL A 30 -12.25 9.06 -22.23
C VAL A 30 -13.10 10.19 -21.61
N THR A 31 -14.13 9.86 -20.84
CA THR A 31 -15.05 10.80 -20.17
C THR A 31 -15.09 10.61 -18.65
N VAL A 32 -14.21 9.78 -18.09
CA VAL A 32 -14.18 9.46 -16.65
C VAL A 32 -12.99 10.14 -15.98
N ASP A 33 -13.26 10.85 -14.89
CA ASP A 33 -12.23 11.49 -14.06
C ASP A 33 -11.63 10.44 -13.15
N ILE A 34 -10.33 10.23 -13.28
CA ILE A 34 -9.58 9.31 -12.44
C ILE A 34 -8.98 10.10 -11.30
N TRP A 35 -9.32 9.69 -10.08
CA TRP A 35 -8.76 10.24 -8.85
C TRP A 35 -7.82 9.23 -8.22
N GLU A 36 -6.75 9.76 -7.65
CA GLU A 36 -5.81 9.04 -6.82
C GLU A 36 -5.89 9.59 -5.41
N TYR A 37 -6.04 8.68 -4.45
CA TYR A 37 -6.04 8.99 -3.02
C TYR A 37 -4.86 8.29 -2.40
N GLN A 38 -4.05 9.01 -1.63
CA GLN A 38 -2.94 8.43 -0.89
C GLN A 38 -3.05 8.80 0.59
N ALA A 39 -2.70 7.85 1.46
CA ALA A 39 -2.52 8.08 2.88
C ALA A 39 -1.22 7.42 3.34
N GLN A 40 -0.52 8.09 4.23
CA GLN A 40 0.73 7.63 4.82
C GLN A 40 0.65 7.80 6.33
N VAL A 41 1.14 6.80 7.06
CA VAL A 41 1.25 6.84 8.52
C VAL A 41 2.66 6.39 8.91
N VAL A 42 3.36 7.24 9.65
CA VAL A 42 4.60 6.85 10.32
C VAL A 42 4.25 6.09 11.60
N LEU A 43 4.85 4.92 11.76
CA LEU A 43 4.65 4.03 12.89
C LEU A 43 5.91 3.98 13.74
N SER A 44 5.79 4.35 15.02
CA SER A 44 6.83 4.10 16.01
C SER A 44 6.42 2.92 16.89
N ARG A 45 7.38 2.08 17.28
CA ARG A 45 7.09 1.09 18.32
C ARG A 45 6.77 1.79 19.64
N SER A 46 5.88 1.22 20.43
CA SER A 46 5.52 1.80 21.74
C SER A 46 6.69 1.82 22.73
N ASP A 47 7.72 1.00 22.52
CA ASP A 47 8.98 0.99 23.29
C ASP A 47 10.01 2.03 22.80
N GLY A 48 9.69 2.79 21.75
CA GLY A 48 10.53 3.86 21.19
C GLY A 48 11.67 3.38 20.28
N THR A 49 11.80 2.08 19.98
CA THR A 49 13.02 1.53 19.34
C THR A 49 13.01 1.52 17.80
N GLY A 50 12.36 2.50 17.16
CA GLY A 50 12.40 2.66 15.71
C GLY A 50 11.13 3.23 15.10
N ALA A 51 11.23 3.68 13.85
CA ALA A 51 10.13 4.24 13.09
C ALA A 51 10.10 3.69 11.66
N GLY A 52 8.94 3.15 11.27
CA GLY A 52 8.64 2.70 9.92
C GLY A 52 7.42 3.42 9.37
N GLN A 53 6.86 2.93 8.28
CA GLN A 53 5.70 3.54 7.66
C GLN A 53 4.76 2.53 7.01
N LEU A 54 3.49 2.93 6.94
CA LEU A 54 2.47 2.32 6.11
C LEU A 54 1.98 3.35 5.10
N ILE A 55 1.70 2.89 3.88
CA ILE A 55 1.14 3.70 2.80
C ILE A 55 -0.03 2.95 2.19
N ALA A 56 -1.12 3.66 1.94
CA ALA A 56 -2.23 3.19 1.13
C ALA A 56 -2.40 4.14 -0.06
N GLU A 57 -2.55 3.61 -1.25
CA GLU A 57 -2.88 4.36 -2.47
C GLU A 57 -4.05 3.71 -3.17
N VAL A 58 -5.02 4.51 -3.62
CA VAL A 58 -6.26 4.05 -4.26
C VAL A 58 -6.50 4.83 -5.53
N HIS A 59 -6.67 4.11 -6.64
CA HIS A 59 -7.10 4.67 -7.93
C HIS A 59 -8.56 4.31 -8.18
N THR A 60 -9.38 5.30 -8.53
CA THR A 60 -10.81 5.11 -8.79
C THR A 60 -11.09 4.25 -10.03
N PRO A 61 -12.30 3.68 -10.17
CA PRO A 61 -12.74 2.99 -11.37
C PRO A 61 -12.47 3.77 -12.66
N GLY A 62 -12.13 3.05 -13.73
CA GLY A 62 -11.79 3.62 -15.04
C GLY A 62 -10.30 3.91 -15.26
N ASN A 63 -9.45 3.71 -14.24
CA ASN A 63 -7.99 3.82 -14.39
C ASN A 63 -7.43 2.79 -15.39
N LEU A 64 -6.24 3.10 -15.91
CA LEU A 64 -5.55 2.28 -16.91
C LEU A 64 -4.66 1.18 -16.31
N ILE A 65 -4.71 0.97 -14.99
CA ILE A 65 -3.91 -0.06 -14.33
C ILE A 65 -4.60 -1.40 -14.57
N THR A 66 -3.96 -2.24 -15.39
CA THR A 66 -4.45 -3.56 -15.78
C THR A 66 -3.30 -4.57 -15.80
N GLY A 67 -3.63 -5.87 -15.79
CA GLY A 67 -2.67 -6.95 -15.90
C GLY A 67 -2.99 -8.12 -14.97
N THR A 68 -2.06 -9.07 -14.87
CA THR A 68 -2.05 -10.06 -13.78
C THR A 68 -1.85 -9.38 -12.42
N PRO A 69 -2.11 -10.07 -11.28
CA PRO A 69 -1.91 -9.47 -9.96
C PRO A 69 -0.51 -8.88 -9.75
N CYS A 70 0.54 -9.55 -10.27
CA CYS A 70 1.90 -9.03 -10.20
C CYS A 70 2.16 -7.86 -11.15
N GLN A 71 1.67 -7.92 -12.39
CA GLN A 71 1.78 -6.80 -13.32
C GLN A 71 1.09 -5.54 -12.79
N ILE A 72 -0.02 -5.67 -12.06
CA ILE A 72 -0.66 -4.55 -11.36
C ILE A 72 0.25 -4.05 -10.24
N THR A 73 0.73 -4.95 -9.39
CA THR A 73 1.56 -4.60 -8.22
C THR A 73 2.87 -3.90 -8.61
N GLU A 74 3.52 -4.33 -9.68
CA GLU A 74 4.76 -3.73 -10.22
C GLU A 74 4.55 -2.34 -10.87
N GLN A 75 3.30 -1.94 -11.12
CA GLN A 75 3.01 -0.58 -11.60
C GLN A 75 3.07 0.46 -10.47
N PHE A 76 3.00 0.03 -9.20
CA PHE A 76 3.04 0.92 -8.04
C PHE A 76 4.35 1.71 -8.01
N TRP A 77 4.24 3.03 -8.23
CA TRP A 77 5.36 3.97 -8.34
C TRP A 77 6.48 3.55 -9.30
N ARG A 78 6.19 2.61 -10.21
CA ARG A 78 7.18 1.95 -11.09
C ARG A 78 8.36 1.34 -10.33
N MET A 79 8.16 0.96 -9.06
CA MET A 79 9.18 0.28 -8.27
C MET A 79 9.35 -1.17 -8.73
N GLU A 80 10.58 -1.66 -8.70
CA GLU A 80 10.93 -3.01 -9.15
C GLU A 80 11.15 -3.95 -7.97
N GLY A 81 10.66 -5.19 -8.08
CA GLY A 81 10.95 -6.25 -7.12
C GLY A 81 10.35 -7.60 -7.52
N ASN A 82 10.74 -8.64 -6.79
CA ASN A 82 10.19 -9.98 -6.98
C ASN A 82 8.75 -10.01 -6.46
N CYS A 83 7.80 -10.21 -7.37
CA CYS A 83 6.39 -10.36 -7.04
C CYS A 83 5.95 -11.82 -6.98
N GLU A 84 5.17 -12.14 -5.96
CA GLU A 84 4.43 -13.39 -5.84
C GLU A 84 2.92 -13.16 -5.75
N VAL A 85 2.14 -14.16 -6.14
CA VAL A 85 0.67 -14.09 -6.06
C VAL A 85 0.20 -14.80 -4.80
N ILE A 86 -0.38 -14.02 -3.88
CA ILE A 86 -1.01 -14.52 -2.66
C ILE A 86 -2.52 -14.64 -2.87
N THR A 87 -3.09 -15.76 -2.44
CA THR A 87 -4.54 -15.97 -2.49
C THR A 87 -5.18 -15.62 -1.15
N VAL A 88 -6.16 -14.73 -1.17
CA VAL A 88 -6.93 -14.30 0.01
C VAL A 88 -8.41 -14.59 -0.25
N GLY A 89 -8.91 -15.70 0.29
CA GLY A 89 -10.24 -16.20 -0.07
C GLY A 89 -10.32 -16.49 -1.58
N THR A 90 -11.18 -15.76 -2.30
CA THR A 90 -11.28 -15.85 -3.77
C THR A 90 -10.44 -14.80 -4.51
N ALA A 91 -9.83 -13.85 -3.79
CA ALA A 91 -9.01 -12.79 -4.38
C ALA A 91 -7.58 -13.29 -4.64
N ARG A 92 -6.99 -12.80 -5.73
CA ARG A 92 -5.58 -13.01 -6.07
C ARG A 92 -4.88 -11.66 -5.99
N VAL A 93 -3.88 -11.56 -5.13
CA VAL A 93 -3.18 -10.33 -4.79
C VAL A 93 -1.73 -10.49 -5.19
N GLY A 94 -1.16 -9.52 -5.90
CA GLY A 94 0.29 -9.50 -6.12
C GLY A 94 0.95 -8.87 -4.89
N VAL A 95 2.08 -9.43 -4.45
CA VAL A 95 2.87 -8.89 -3.36
C VAL A 95 4.33 -8.91 -3.76
N VAL A 96 4.96 -7.75 -3.73
CA VAL A 96 6.41 -7.64 -3.84
C VAL A 96 7.00 -7.76 -2.46
N THR A 97 7.85 -8.78 -2.27
CA THR A 97 8.48 -9.12 -0.99
C THR A 97 9.96 -8.79 -0.93
N GLU A 98 10.58 -8.62 -2.10
CA GLU A 98 11.99 -8.28 -2.27
C GLU A 98 12.14 -7.20 -3.35
N PRO A 99 12.30 -5.92 -2.97
CA PRO A 99 12.59 -4.85 -3.92
C PRO A 99 13.96 -5.09 -4.56
N THR A 100 14.04 -4.96 -5.88
CA THR A 100 15.27 -5.17 -6.66
C THR A 100 15.82 -3.88 -7.27
N GLY A 101 14.98 -2.85 -7.43
CA GLY A 101 15.36 -1.58 -8.06
C GLY A 101 16.29 -0.69 -7.22
N ALA A 102 16.65 0.46 -7.79
CA ALA A 102 17.43 1.50 -7.09
C ALA A 102 16.58 2.26 -6.07
N ASP A 103 15.27 2.40 -6.30
CA ASP A 103 14.33 2.94 -5.33
C ASP A 103 14.08 1.91 -4.22
N ARG A 104 14.47 2.27 -2.99
CA ARG A 104 14.40 1.41 -1.79
C ARG A 104 13.56 2.04 -0.69
N ARG A 105 12.68 2.98 -1.04
CA ARG A 105 11.81 3.68 -0.06
C ARG A 105 10.80 2.74 0.62
N LEU A 106 10.47 1.62 -0.03
CA LEU A 106 9.55 0.60 0.44
C LEU A 106 10.24 -0.75 0.53
N ASP A 107 9.91 -1.52 1.57
CA ASP A 107 10.41 -2.89 1.72
C ASP A 107 9.44 -3.91 1.11
N GLN A 108 8.12 -3.67 1.19
CA GLN A 108 7.10 -4.53 0.60
C GLN A 108 5.86 -3.74 0.18
N TRP A 109 5.17 -4.22 -0.85
CA TRP A 109 3.87 -3.69 -1.23
C TRP A 109 2.98 -4.75 -1.87
N ALA A 110 1.68 -4.63 -1.65
CA ALA A 110 0.65 -5.47 -2.22
C ALA A 110 -0.26 -4.65 -3.13
N GLY A 111 -0.63 -5.21 -4.28
CA GLY A 111 -1.55 -4.59 -5.25
C GLY A 111 -2.76 -5.49 -5.50
N TYR A 112 -3.95 -4.89 -5.46
CA TYR A 112 -5.20 -5.57 -5.79
C TYR A 112 -6.12 -4.69 -6.63
N ARG A 113 -6.72 -5.29 -7.65
CA ARG A 113 -7.74 -4.65 -8.50
C ARG A 113 -9.10 -5.27 -8.23
N TYR A 114 -10.03 -4.47 -7.73
CA TYR A 114 -11.41 -4.86 -7.51
C TYR A 114 -12.15 -5.08 -8.85
N PRO A 115 -13.25 -5.86 -8.85
CA PRO A 115 -14.04 -6.12 -10.05
C PRO A 115 -14.63 -4.87 -10.73
N ASP A 116 -14.86 -3.80 -9.98
CA ASP A 116 -15.34 -2.50 -10.49
C ASP A 116 -14.23 -1.67 -11.16
N GLY A 117 -12.97 -2.11 -11.06
CA GLY A 117 -11.81 -1.40 -11.59
C GLY A 117 -11.07 -0.52 -10.60
N THR A 118 -11.53 -0.40 -9.34
CA THR A 118 -10.74 0.25 -8.28
C THR A 118 -9.45 -0.51 -8.06
N VAL A 119 -8.32 0.19 -7.95
CA VAL A 119 -7.02 -0.41 -7.65
C VAL A 119 -6.54 0.11 -6.30
N VAL A 120 -6.13 -0.82 -5.43
CA VAL A 120 -5.61 -0.52 -4.09
C VAL A 120 -4.19 -1.06 -3.99
N TYR A 121 -3.29 -0.20 -3.52
CA TYR A 121 -1.95 -0.58 -3.08
C TYR A 121 -1.81 -0.37 -1.58
N LEU A 122 -1.27 -1.36 -0.89
CA LEU A 122 -0.82 -1.26 0.51
C LEU A 122 0.67 -1.53 0.57
N ALA A 123 1.41 -0.57 1.09
CA ALA A 123 2.86 -0.59 1.16
C ALA A 123 3.35 -0.41 2.59
N GLN A 124 4.52 -0.97 2.88
CA GLN A 124 5.18 -0.85 4.17
C GLN A 124 6.69 -0.76 4.04
N ALA A 125 7.28 -0.07 4.99
CA ALA A 125 8.73 -0.01 5.15
C ALA A 125 9.12 0.00 6.63
N ARG A 126 10.26 -0.59 6.94
CA ARG A 126 10.89 -0.56 8.27
C ARG A 126 11.44 0.82 8.59
N ARG A 127 11.76 1.65 7.59
CA ARG A 127 12.19 3.04 7.78
C ARG A 127 11.09 4.01 7.38
N ALA A 128 10.83 5.00 8.23
CA ALA A 128 9.94 6.11 7.91
C ALA A 128 10.60 7.09 6.91
N ASP A 129 11.90 7.32 7.06
CA ASP A 129 12.74 8.11 6.15
C ASP A 129 14.21 7.64 6.23
N ASP A 130 15.09 8.26 5.45
CA ASP A 130 16.51 7.91 5.36
C ASP A 130 17.28 8.09 6.68
N ASN A 131 16.77 8.92 7.61
CA ASN A 131 17.41 9.22 8.89
C ASN A 131 16.85 8.37 10.04
N SER A 132 15.77 7.64 9.80
CA SER A 132 15.06 6.89 10.82
C SER A 132 15.79 5.60 11.19
N VAL A 133 15.83 5.30 12.49
CA VAL A 133 16.21 3.97 12.98
C VAL A 133 15.13 2.98 12.51
N PRO A 134 15.50 1.93 11.75
CA PRO A 134 14.52 1.01 11.19
C PRO A 134 13.84 0.20 12.28
N LEU A 135 12.58 -0.14 12.04
CA LEU A 135 11.88 -1.18 12.79
C LEU A 135 12.63 -2.51 12.69
N PRO A 136 12.64 -3.32 13.76
CA PRO A 136 13.29 -4.64 13.74
C PRO A 136 12.60 -5.62 12.77
N ALA A 137 11.29 -5.42 12.52
CA ALA A 137 10.47 -6.20 11.60
C ALA A 137 9.43 -5.29 10.94
N LEU A 138 8.89 -5.76 9.81
CA LEU A 138 7.78 -5.08 9.15
C LEU A 138 6.50 -5.16 10.00
N PRO A 139 5.63 -4.14 9.96
CA PRO A 139 4.38 -4.14 10.73
C PRO A 139 3.44 -5.31 10.41
N PHE A 140 3.44 -5.78 9.16
CA PHE A 140 2.62 -6.90 8.70
C PHE A 140 3.44 -7.97 8.02
N GLU A 141 3.08 -9.23 8.25
CA GLU A 141 3.54 -10.35 7.44
C GLU A 141 2.90 -10.34 6.05
N VAL A 142 3.54 -11.01 5.08
CA VAL A 142 3.08 -11.03 3.67
C VAL A 142 1.60 -11.40 3.50
N PRO A 143 1.06 -12.46 4.12
CA PRO A 143 -0.36 -12.78 4.00
C PRO A 143 -1.28 -11.71 4.60
N GLN A 144 -0.83 -11.01 5.65
CA GLN A 144 -1.59 -9.93 6.27
C GLN A 144 -1.62 -8.70 5.37
N LEU A 145 -0.47 -8.32 4.79
CA LEU A 145 -0.38 -7.23 3.82
C LEU A 145 -1.29 -7.50 2.61
N ALA A 146 -1.26 -8.72 2.07
CA ALA A 146 -2.14 -9.13 0.98
C ALA A 146 -3.63 -9.01 1.37
N ALA A 147 -4.00 -9.45 2.57
CA ALA A 147 -5.37 -9.35 3.06
C ALA A 147 -5.83 -7.88 3.17
N LEU A 148 -4.96 -6.98 3.63
CA LEU A 148 -5.25 -5.56 3.73
C LEU A 148 -5.53 -4.91 2.37
N ALA A 149 -4.81 -5.30 1.30
CA ALA A 149 -5.09 -4.80 -0.05
C ALA A 149 -6.50 -5.18 -0.57
N THR A 150 -7.11 -6.22 0.00
CA THR A 150 -8.48 -6.66 -0.32
C THR A 150 -9.53 -6.19 0.69
N ASP A 151 -9.12 -5.44 1.71
CA ASP A 151 -10.01 -4.99 2.76
C ASP A 151 -10.95 -3.89 2.25
N LYS A 152 -12.25 -4.08 2.49
CA LYS A 152 -13.31 -3.16 2.05
C LYS A 152 -13.19 -1.76 2.63
N ARG A 153 -12.42 -1.55 3.69
CA ARG A 153 -12.11 -0.21 4.22
C ARG A 153 -11.33 0.66 3.21
N PHE A 154 -10.63 0.06 2.25
CA PHE A 154 -9.86 0.76 1.21
C PHE A 154 -10.61 0.88 -0.12
N ASP A 155 -11.82 0.34 -0.21
CA ASP A 155 -12.72 0.48 -1.34
C ASP A 155 -13.52 1.79 -1.15
N LEU A 156 -12.97 2.92 -1.62
CA LEU A 156 -13.41 4.29 -1.30
C LEU A 156 -14.76 4.72 -1.95
N ARG A 157 -15.67 3.78 -2.18
CA ARG A 157 -17.01 4.05 -2.70
C ARG A 157 -17.98 4.55 -1.62
#